data_AF-A0AB33CVB7-F1
#
_entry.id   AF-A0AB33CVB7-F1
#
_cell.length_a   1.000
_cell.length_b   1.000
_cell.length_c   1.000
_cell.angle_alpha   90.00
_cell.angle_beta   90.00
_cell.angle_gamma   90.00
#
_symmetry.space_group_name_H-M   'P 1'
#
loop_
_entity.id
_entity.type
_entity.pdbx_description
1 polymer ?
#
loop_
_entity_poly.entity_id
_entity_poly.type
_entity_poly.pdbx_seq_one_letter_code
_entity_poly.pdbx_strand_id
1 'polypeptide(L)'
;MSYNYAKLRATVVAATSGPWEADIESGTSRTVRQADGGRGICTTFVQGQPKTPAGWESQRHQNNANSEYIAACDPETIRTLLGERDAQEAEIEQLREAVKDYLQAQDAADNNEYQSMPEDFGRLNGRRKAARDDLDAALSGEPT
;
A
#
# COMPACT_ATOMS: atom_id res chain seq x y z
N MET A 1 1.75 -1.86 -12.44
CA MET A 1 0.43 -1.31 -12.02
C MET A 1 0.67 0.13 -11.56
N SER A 2 0.16 1.14 -12.27
CA SER A 2 0.41 2.54 -11.90
C SER A 2 -0.64 3.00 -10.89
N TYR A 3 -0.25 3.14 -9.63
CA TYR A 3 -1.11 3.69 -8.58
C TYR A 3 -1.05 5.22 -8.64
N ASN A 4 -2.20 5.90 -8.70
CA ASN A 4 -2.23 7.36 -8.65
C ASN A 4 -2.19 7.88 -7.20
N TYR A 5 -1.04 7.68 -6.56
CA TYR A 5 -0.81 8.01 -5.16
C TYR A 5 -0.95 9.51 -4.87
N ALA A 6 -0.45 10.35 -5.80
CA ALA A 6 -0.57 11.81 -5.71
C ALA A 6 -2.04 12.26 -5.68
N LYS A 7 -2.88 11.69 -6.55
CA LYS A 7 -4.31 11.99 -6.55
C LYS A 7 -4.99 11.53 -5.26
N LEU A 8 -4.68 10.32 -4.78
CA LEU A 8 -5.28 9.79 -3.55
C LEU A 8 -4.95 10.69 -2.34
N ARG A 9 -3.71 11.14 -2.21
CA ARG A 9 -3.29 12.11 -1.18
C ARG A 9 -4.03 13.43 -1.27
N ALA A 10 -4.15 13.99 -2.47
CA ALA A 10 -4.87 15.25 -2.65
C ALA A 10 -6.34 15.10 -2.25
N THR A 11 -6.99 13.99 -2.64
CA THR A 11 -8.41 13.76 -2.36
C THR A 11 -8.68 13.46 -0.88
N VAL A 12 -7.80 12.75 -0.18
CA VAL A 12 -8.04 12.39 1.23
C VAL A 12 -7.96 13.59 2.16
N VAL A 13 -7.18 14.62 1.83
CA VAL A 13 -7.11 15.87 2.60
C VAL A 13 -8.42 16.66 2.49
N ALA A 14 -9.05 16.67 1.31
CA ALA A 14 -10.30 17.39 1.07
C ALA A 14 -11.56 16.64 1.54
N ALA A 15 -11.46 15.35 1.79
CA ALA A 15 -12.59 14.51 2.16
C ALA A 15 -13.04 14.76 3.62
N THR A 16 -14.36 14.67 3.86
CA THR A 16 -14.94 14.76 5.22
C THR A 16 -14.26 13.76 6.15
N SER A 17 -13.87 14.17 7.36
CA SER A 17 -13.22 13.27 8.30
C SER A 17 -14.11 12.08 8.65
N GLY A 18 -13.45 10.95 8.92
CA GLY A 18 -14.06 9.77 9.51
C GLY A 18 -14.26 9.93 11.03
N PRO A 19 -14.61 8.83 11.73
CA PRO A 19 -14.99 7.54 11.15
C PRO A 19 -16.37 7.61 10.47
N TRP A 20 -16.52 6.86 9.39
CA TRP A 20 -17.78 6.71 8.68
C TRP A 20 -18.43 5.36 9.01
N GLU A 21 -19.74 5.29 8.92
CA GLU A 21 -20.49 4.03 9.07
C GLU A 21 -21.58 3.91 8.01
N ALA A 22 -21.95 2.66 7.70
CA ALA A 22 -23.07 2.36 6.84
C ALA A 22 -24.37 2.41 7.66
N ASP A 23 -25.26 3.32 7.26
CA ASP A 23 -26.63 3.39 7.76
C ASP A 23 -27.55 2.58 6.83
N ILE A 24 -27.97 1.44 7.36
CA ILE A 24 -28.76 0.41 6.69
C ILE A 24 -30.17 0.38 7.30
N GLU A 25 -30.78 1.54 7.57
CA GLU A 25 -32.19 1.59 7.95
C GLU A 25 -33.11 1.05 6.83
N SER A 26 -34.31 0.60 7.19
CA SER A 26 -35.19 -0.31 6.42
C SER A 26 -35.77 0.22 5.08
N GLY A 27 -35.30 1.35 4.56
CA GLY A 27 -35.73 1.97 3.31
C GLY A 27 -35.04 1.47 2.01
N THR A 28 -35.08 2.29 0.96
CA THR A 28 -34.49 2.04 -0.37
C THR A 28 -33.16 2.76 -0.61
N SER A 29 -32.87 3.82 0.14
CA SER A 29 -31.58 4.51 0.12
C SER A 29 -30.68 3.93 1.22
N ARG A 30 -29.42 3.68 0.89
CA ARG A 30 -28.39 3.24 1.85
C ARG A 30 -27.34 4.32 1.92
N THR A 31 -27.13 4.86 3.11
CA THR A 31 -26.32 6.04 3.29
C THR A 31 -25.07 5.72 4.09
N VAL A 32 -23.95 6.28 3.69
CA VAL A 32 -22.77 6.37 4.55
C VAL A 32 -22.90 7.67 5.31
N ARG A 33 -22.71 7.64 6.63
CA ARG A 33 -22.83 8.79 7.52
C ARG A 33 -21.65 8.85 8.48
N GLN A 34 -21.54 9.94 9.24
CA GLN A 34 -20.61 9.98 10.37
C GLN A 34 -21.09 9.04 11.48
N ALA A 35 -20.14 8.32 12.10
CA ALA A 35 -20.46 7.34 13.14
C ALA A 35 -21.03 7.96 14.43
N ASP A 36 -20.86 9.27 14.63
CA ASP A 36 -21.46 10.01 15.74
C ASP A 36 -22.94 10.34 15.55
N GLY A 37 -23.56 9.80 14.49
CA GLY A 37 -24.94 10.10 14.12
C GLY A 37 -25.10 11.41 13.34
N GLY A 38 -24.00 11.98 12.85
CA GLY A 38 -23.97 13.18 12.01
C GLY A 38 -24.61 13.01 10.63
N ARG A 39 -24.39 14.01 9.77
CA ARG A 39 -25.05 14.11 8.45
C ARG A 39 -24.64 12.97 7.51
N GLY A 40 -25.55 12.56 6.64
CA GLY A 40 -25.24 11.65 5.53
C GLY A 40 -24.15 12.22 4.62
N ILE A 41 -23.11 11.44 4.39
CA ILE A 41 -21.94 11.75 3.57
C ILE A 41 -22.16 11.34 2.11
N CYS A 42 -22.70 10.14 1.91
CA CYS A 42 -22.90 9.55 0.59
C CYS A 42 -24.16 8.67 0.60
N THR A 43 -24.89 8.64 -0.51
CA THR A 43 -25.97 7.68 -0.72
C THR A 43 -25.57 6.73 -1.82
N THR A 44 -25.60 5.43 -1.55
CA THR A 44 -25.37 4.41 -2.57
C THR A 44 -26.67 4.04 -3.26
N PHE A 45 -26.59 3.88 -4.57
CA PHE A 45 -27.72 3.49 -5.40
C PHE A 45 -27.23 2.68 -6.60
N VAL A 46 -27.62 1.42 -6.65
CA VAL A 46 -27.48 0.56 -7.83
C VAL A 46 -28.56 0.95 -8.83
N GLN A 47 -28.16 1.33 -10.04
CA GLN A 47 -29.09 1.73 -11.09
C GLN A 47 -29.88 0.52 -11.61
N GLY A 48 -31.20 0.63 -11.62
CA GLY A 48 -32.10 -0.42 -12.10
C GLY A 48 -33.47 -0.33 -11.43
N GLN A 49 -34.52 -0.74 -12.15
CA GLN A 49 -35.88 -0.89 -11.61
C GLN A 49 -36.27 -2.37 -11.75
N PRO A 50 -35.91 -3.21 -10.77
CA PRO A 50 -36.27 -4.61 -10.81
C PRO A 50 -37.79 -4.79 -10.89
N LYS A 51 -38.25 -5.75 -11.70
CA LYS A 51 -39.68 -6.07 -11.83
C LYS A 51 -40.11 -7.23 -10.95
N THR A 52 -39.17 -7.84 -10.23
CA THR A 52 -39.42 -9.03 -9.39
C THR A 52 -38.98 -8.77 -7.96
N PRO A 53 -39.61 -9.42 -6.96
CA PRO A 53 -39.18 -9.32 -5.56
C PRO A 53 -37.71 -9.72 -5.37
N ALA A 54 -37.26 -10.81 -6.00
CA ALA A 54 -35.87 -11.26 -5.92
C ALA A 54 -34.88 -10.25 -6.52
N GLY A 55 -35.29 -9.51 -7.57
CA GLY A 55 -34.46 -8.45 -8.14
C GLY A 55 -34.32 -7.24 -7.19
N TRP A 56 -35.39 -6.87 -6.48
CA TRP A 56 -35.33 -5.84 -5.44
C TRP A 56 -34.46 -6.25 -4.25
N GLU A 57 -34.52 -7.52 -3.85
CA GLU A 57 -33.67 -8.07 -2.78
C GLU A 57 -32.18 -8.05 -3.17
N SER A 58 -31.84 -8.51 -4.37
CA SER A 58 -30.47 -8.45 -4.89
C SER A 58 -29.92 -7.01 -4.92
N GLN A 59 -30.73 -6.06 -5.42
CA GLN A 59 -30.35 -4.65 -5.44
C GLN A 59 -30.12 -4.09 -4.02
N ARG A 60 -30.96 -4.49 -3.05
CA ARG A 60 -30.78 -4.12 -1.64
C ARG A 60 -29.46 -4.65 -1.08
N HIS A 61 -29.11 -5.90 -1.34
CA HIS A 61 -27.85 -6.48 -0.90
C HIS A 61 -26.64 -5.75 -1.49
N GLN A 62 -26.70 -5.39 -2.77
CA GLN A 62 -25.63 -4.63 -3.42
C GLN A 62 -25.48 -3.22 -2.83
N ASN A 63 -26.58 -2.52 -2.57
CA ASN A 63 -26.52 -1.20 -1.91
C ASN A 63 -25.96 -1.29 -0.49
N ASN A 64 -26.31 -2.33 0.28
CA ASN A 64 -25.73 -2.56 1.60
C ASN A 64 -24.21 -2.76 1.50
N ALA A 65 -23.77 -3.70 0.66
CA ALA A 65 -22.35 -4.01 0.49
C ALA A 65 -21.54 -2.79 0.01
N ASN A 66 -22.08 -1.99 -0.91
CA ASN A 66 -21.43 -0.78 -1.38
C ASN A 66 -21.29 0.27 -0.26
N SER A 67 -22.31 0.41 0.60
CA SER A 67 -22.26 1.37 1.71
C SER A 67 -21.25 0.94 2.76
N GLU A 68 -21.22 -0.34 3.10
CA GLU A 68 -20.21 -0.93 4.00
C GLU A 68 -18.80 -0.74 3.45
N TYR A 69 -18.59 -1.00 2.16
CA TYR A 69 -17.30 -0.79 1.50
C TYR A 69 -16.85 0.68 1.55
N ILE A 70 -17.73 1.62 1.20
CA ILE A 70 -17.39 3.05 1.23
C ILE A 70 -17.13 3.52 2.66
N ALA A 71 -17.89 3.04 3.65
CA ALA A 71 -17.67 3.36 5.06
C ALA A 71 -16.31 2.84 5.56
N ALA A 72 -15.90 1.63 5.14
CA ALA A 72 -14.58 1.09 5.47
C ALA A 72 -13.42 1.84 4.78
N CYS A 73 -13.69 2.49 3.64
CA CYS A 73 -12.75 3.38 2.96
C CYS A 73 -12.82 4.82 3.48
N ASP A 74 -13.11 5.03 4.77
CA ASP A 74 -13.17 6.38 5.31
C ASP A 74 -11.80 7.11 5.23
N PRO A 75 -11.79 8.44 5.15
CA PRO A 75 -10.56 9.19 4.95
C PRO A 75 -9.53 9.07 6.07
N GLU A 76 -9.91 8.76 7.31
CA GLU A 76 -8.94 8.53 8.38
C GLU A 76 -8.23 7.20 8.20
N THR A 77 -8.96 6.14 7.87
CA THR A 77 -8.37 4.84 7.51
C THR A 77 -7.39 4.99 6.34
N ILE A 78 -7.79 5.72 5.29
CA ILE A 78 -6.91 5.96 4.14
C ILE A 78 -5.66 6.76 4.55
N ARG A 79 -5.78 7.81 5.37
CA ARG A 79 -4.62 8.60 5.85
C ARG A 79 -3.64 7.73 6.64
N THR A 80 -4.14 6.86 7.51
CA THR A 80 -3.31 5.92 8.28
C THR A 80 -2.53 5.01 7.35
N LEU A 81 -3.20 4.37 6.37
CA LEU A 81 -2.55 3.50 5.39
C LEU A 81 -1.52 4.23 4.53
N LEU A 82 -1.77 5.48 4.16
CA LEU A 82 -0.80 6.31 3.45
C LEU A 82 0.45 6.57 4.30
N GLY A 83 0.28 6.84 5.59
CA GLY A 83 1.38 7.05 6.53
C GLY A 83 2.18 5.77 6.82
N GLU A 84 1.51 4.63 6.97
CA GLU A 84 2.18 3.32 7.10
C GLU A 84 3.05 3.01 5.88
N ARG A 85 2.51 3.29 4.68
CA ARG A 85 3.27 3.12 3.44
C ARG A 85 4.50 4.03 3.39
N ASP A 86 4.39 5.28 3.81
CA ASP A 86 5.54 6.20 3.85
C ASP A 86 6.63 5.71 4.81
N ALA A 87 6.21 5.21 5.97
CA ALA A 87 7.13 4.64 6.95
C ALA A 87 7.85 3.41 6.37
N GLN A 88 7.13 2.53 5.68
CA GLN A 88 7.70 1.36 5.01
C GLN A 88 8.67 1.75 3.88
N GLU A 89 8.31 2.73 3.03
CA GLU A 89 9.19 3.22 1.96
C GLU A 89 10.48 3.83 2.55
N ALA A 90 10.38 4.57 3.66
CA ALA A 90 11.53 5.12 4.37
C ALA A 90 12.41 4.03 5.01
N GLU A 91 11.80 3.01 5.64
CA GLU A 91 12.52 1.89 6.24
C GLU A 91 13.25 1.05 5.19
N ILE A 92 12.62 0.78 4.04
CA ILE A 92 13.25 0.08 2.92
C ILE A 92 14.47 0.86 2.43
N GLU A 93 14.38 2.19 2.32
CA GLU A 93 15.52 3.00 1.90
C GLU A 93 16.65 2.99 2.93
N GLN A 94 16.35 3.06 4.22
CA GLN A 94 17.35 2.93 5.28
C GLN A 94 18.06 1.57 5.25
N LEU A 95 17.30 0.49 5.05
CA LEU A 95 17.88 -0.85 4.93
C LEU A 95 18.76 -0.99 3.70
N ARG A 96 18.36 -0.39 2.57
CA ARG A 96 19.17 -0.35 1.35
C ARG A 96 20.50 0.35 1.58
N GLU A 97 20.50 1.51 2.22
CA GLU A 97 21.73 2.23 2.54
C GLU A 97 22.61 1.45 3.53
N ALA A 98 22.02 0.88 4.59
CA ALA A 98 22.77 0.05 5.54
C ALA A 98 23.45 -1.17 4.89
N VAL A 99 22.77 -1.79 3.92
CA VAL A 99 23.33 -2.90 3.14
C VAL A 99 24.47 -2.41 2.24
N LYS A 100 24.34 -1.26 1.57
CA LYS A 100 25.42 -0.67 0.78
C LYS A 100 26.64 -0.36 1.65
N ASP A 101 26.45 0.26 2.80
CA ASP A 101 27.52 0.59 3.75
C ASP A 101 28.22 -0.67 4.25
N TYR A 102 27.46 -1.70 4.62
CA TYR A 102 28.02 -2.99 5.04
C TYR A 102 28.89 -3.63 3.93
N LEU A 103 28.42 -3.61 2.68
CA LEU A 103 29.19 -4.14 1.56
C LEU A 103 30.46 -3.34 1.28
N GLN A 104 30.43 -2.01 1.42
CA GLN A 104 31.63 -1.18 1.28
C GLN A 104 32.64 -1.43 2.42
N ALA A 105 32.15 -1.58 3.65
CA ALA A 105 33.00 -1.91 4.79
C ALA A 105 33.65 -3.30 4.61
N GLN A 106 32.89 -4.27 4.11
CA GLN A 106 33.39 -5.60 3.80
C GLN A 106 34.49 -5.54 2.73
N ASP A 107 34.28 -4.82 1.64
CA ASP A 107 35.31 -4.59 0.62
C ASP A 107 36.59 -3.98 1.18
N ALA A 108 36.47 -2.97 2.06
CA ALA A 108 37.63 -2.31 2.66
C ALA A 108 38.42 -3.28 3.54
N ALA A 109 37.73 -4.11 4.33
CA ALA A 109 38.35 -5.16 5.14
C ALA A 109 39.04 -6.22 4.26
N ASP A 110 38.38 -6.66 3.19
CA ASP A 110 38.91 -7.66 2.27
C ASP A 110 40.11 -7.14 1.48
N ASN A 111 40.11 -5.88 1.05
CA ASN A 111 41.25 -5.23 0.39
C ASN A 111 42.45 -5.08 1.33
N ASN A 112 42.22 -4.98 2.64
CA ASN A 112 43.28 -4.99 3.63
C ASN A 112 43.86 -6.41 3.81
N GLU A 113 43.01 -7.43 3.78
CA GLU A 113 43.41 -8.85 3.82
C GLU A 113 44.12 -9.29 2.51
N TYR A 114 43.76 -8.72 1.36
CA TYR A 114 44.39 -8.92 0.04
C TYR A 114 45.89 -8.63 0.02
N GLN A 115 46.37 -7.71 0.85
CA GLN A 115 47.82 -7.44 0.98
C GLN A 115 48.60 -8.63 1.59
N SER A 116 47.92 -9.68 2.09
CA SER A 116 48.52 -10.78 2.82
C SER A 116 48.42 -12.18 2.17
N MET A 117 47.52 -12.45 1.20
CA MET A 117 47.39 -13.77 0.50
C MET A 117 46.83 -13.68 -0.95
N PRO A 118 47.64 -13.90 -2.02
CA PRO A 118 47.23 -13.58 -3.40
C PRO A 118 46.42 -14.65 -4.18
N GLU A 119 46.64 -15.95 -3.95
CA GLU A 119 46.22 -16.98 -4.94
C GLU A 119 44.76 -17.46 -4.81
N ASP A 120 44.16 -17.47 -3.60
CA ASP A 120 42.75 -17.87 -3.40
C ASP A 120 41.74 -16.73 -3.63
N PHE A 121 42.23 -15.51 -3.78
CA PHE A 121 41.42 -14.29 -3.74
C PHE A 121 40.63 -14.04 -5.04
N GLY A 122 41.18 -14.38 -6.21
CA GLY A 122 40.51 -14.14 -7.50
C GLY A 122 39.16 -14.87 -7.63
N ARG A 123 39.06 -16.08 -7.05
CA ARG A 123 37.85 -16.90 -7.07
C ARG A 123 36.81 -16.40 -6.06
N LEU A 124 37.26 -15.95 -4.89
CA LEU A 124 36.44 -15.31 -3.86
C LEU A 124 35.88 -13.96 -4.34
N ASN A 125 36.71 -13.13 -4.96
CA ASN A 125 36.34 -11.84 -5.51
C ASN A 125 35.31 -11.99 -6.66
N GLY A 126 35.48 -13.01 -7.52
CA GLY A 126 34.50 -13.34 -8.56
C GLY A 126 33.12 -13.72 -8.01
N ARG A 127 33.07 -14.54 -6.95
CA ARG A 127 31.79 -14.93 -6.30
C ARG A 127 31.13 -13.75 -5.58
N ARG A 128 31.93 -12.85 -5.00
CA ARG A 128 31.45 -11.63 -4.33
C ARG A 128 30.89 -10.62 -5.32
N LYS A 129 31.58 -10.41 -6.45
CA LYS A 129 31.07 -9.57 -7.53
C LYS A 129 29.72 -10.09 -8.04
N ALA A 130 29.57 -11.40 -8.26
CA ALA A 130 28.30 -11.99 -8.65
C ALA A 130 27.20 -11.77 -7.60
N ALA A 131 27.50 -11.98 -6.31
CA ALA A 131 26.53 -11.72 -5.24
C ALA A 131 26.11 -10.24 -5.13
N ARG A 132 27.00 -9.32 -5.50
CA ARG A 132 26.70 -7.88 -5.62
C ARG A 132 25.82 -7.58 -6.80
N ASP A 133 26.17 -8.08 -7.97
CA ASP A 133 25.38 -7.89 -9.19
C ASP A 133 23.95 -8.46 -8.98
N ASP A 134 23.82 -9.60 -8.30
CA ASP A 134 22.53 -10.20 -7.91
C ASP A 134 21.76 -9.32 -6.90
N LEU A 135 22.44 -8.72 -5.94
CA LEU A 135 21.82 -7.83 -4.95
C LEU A 135 21.40 -6.50 -5.58
N ASP A 136 22.22 -5.89 -6.42
CA ASP A 136 21.90 -4.68 -7.16
C ASP A 136 20.75 -4.93 -8.14
N ALA A 137 20.71 -6.10 -8.79
CA ALA A 137 19.56 -6.53 -9.59
C ALA A 137 18.28 -6.67 -8.73
N ALA A 138 18.38 -7.30 -7.55
CA ALA A 138 17.25 -7.46 -6.63
C ALA A 138 16.76 -6.10 -6.06
N LEU A 139 17.67 -5.15 -5.84
CA LEU A 139 17.35 -3.83 -5.28
C LEU A 139 16.85 -2.83 -6.33
N SER A 140 17.28 -2.95 -7.59
CA SER A 140 16.86 -2.10 -8.71
C SER A 140 15.44 -2.40 -9.22
N GLY A 141 14.85 -3.53 -8.82
CA GLY A 141 13.45 -3.83 -9.06
C GLY A 141 13.11 -4.16 -10.51
N GLU A 142 14.08 -4.60 -11.32
CA GLU A 142 13.76 -5.18 -12.62
C GLU A 142 13.00 -6.50 -12.41
N PRO A 143 11.75 -6.61 -12.91
CA PRO A 143 11.01 -7.87 -12.81
C PRO A 143 11.64 -8.90 -13.75
N THR A 144 12.05 -10.04 -13.19
CA THR A 144 12.24 -11.29 -13.96
C THR A 144 10.90 -11.85 -14.40
#